data_AF-A0A0M4E6R3-F1
#
_entry.id   AF-A0A0M4E6R3-F1
#
_cell.length_a   1.000
_cell.length_b   1.000
_cell.length_c   1.000
_cell.angle_alpha   90.00
_cell.angle_beta   90.00
_cell.angle_gamma   90.00
#
_symmetry.space_group_name_H-M   'P 1'
#
loop_
_entity.id
_entity.type
_entity.pdbx_description
1 polymer ?
#
loop_
_entity_poly.entity_id
_entity_poly.type
_entity_poly.pdbx_seq_one_letter_code
_entity_poly.pdbx_strand_id
1 'polypeptide(L)'
;MQIKVQWALGLYIWLVICQLGSCVDDENCQKQNNITINELNAIPRDAIVQDLPERFKCYAKCMLQPILGQDGRISVELAAQTPPWDVQPLRMKQCKYKYEAINAQNCDYAIMVLGCLISKNNPDLNHTLYVKCWDKHPNSQDDC
;
A
#
# COMPACT_ATOMS: atom_id res chain seq x y z
N MET A 1 24.70 31.87 -25.33
CA MET A 1 23.31 31.88 -24.81
C MET A 1 22.72 30.47 -24.97
N GLN A 2 23.02 29.54 -24.07
CA GLN A 2 22.72 28.09 -24.24
C GLN A 2 22.35 27.37 -22.91
N ILE A 3 21.87 28.08 -21.88
CA ILE A 3 21.68 27.49 -20.52
C ILE A 3 20.18 27.20 -20.21
N LYS A 4 19.24 27.59 -21.08
CA LYS A 4 17.79 27.49 -20.76
C LYS A 4 17.14 26.14 -21.05
N VAL A 5 17.77 25.26 -21.85
CA VAL A 5 17.15 24.00 -22.31
C VAL A 5 17.34 22.84 -21.33
N GLN A 6 18.34 22.93 -20.45
CA GLN A 6 18.75 21.82 -19.57
C GLN A 6 17.77 21.57 -18.41
N TRP A 7 17.11 22.61 -17.92
CA TRP A 7 16.12 22.51 -16.82
C TRP A 7 14.77 21.94 -17.28
N ALA A 8 14.40 22.18 -18.55
CA ALA A 8 13.14 21.71 -19.12
C ALA A 8 13.13 20.19 -19.32
N LEU A 9 14.27 19.61 -19.74
CA LEU A 9 14.42 18.16 -19.89
C LEU A 9 14.41 17.44 -18.53
N GLY A 10 15.00 18.02 -17.49
CA GLY A 10 14.98 17.46 -16.13
C GLY A 10 13.57 17.41 -15.54
N LEU A 11 12.78 18.47 -15.70
CA LEU A 11 11.36 18.52 -15.30
C LEU A 11 10.50 17.55 -16.11
N TYR A 12 10.76 17.41 -17.40
CA TYR A 12 10.03 16.48 -18.27
C TYR A 12 10.33 15.02 -17.92
N ILE A 13 11.59 14.67 -17.65
CA ILE A 13 11.98 13.33 -17.20
C ILE A 13 11.37 13.03 -15.82
N TRP A 14 11.36 13.99 -14.90
CA TRP A 14 10.74 13.82 -13.58
C TRP A 14 9.21 13.66 -13.65
N LEU A 15 8.55 14.43 -14.54
CA LEU A 15 7.12 14.28 -14.87
C LEU A 15 6.80 12.92 -15.50
N VAL A 16 7.62 12.45 -16.44
CA VAL A 16 7.44 11.15 -17.10
C VAL A 16 7.69 9.98 -16.13
N ILE A 17 8.63 10.12 -15.18
CA ILE A 17 8.88 9.14 -14.11
C ILE A 17 7.71 9.10 -13.11
N CYS A 18 7.10 10.25 -12.77
CA CYS A 18 5.90 10.28 -11.92
C CYS A 18 4.65 9.73 -12.62
N GLN A 19 4.55 9.85 -13.94
CA GLN A 19 3.42 9.35 -14.73
C GLN A 19 3.43 7.84 -14.98
N LEU A 20 4.54 7.14 -14.73
CA LEU A 20 4.66 5.69 -14.95
C LEU A 20 4.01 4.81 -13.87
N GLY A 21 3.18 5.38 -12.97
CA GLY A 21 2.04 4.67 -12.37
C GLY A 21 2.03 4.55 -10.85
N SER A 22 3.15 4.72 -10.15
CA SER A 22 3.22 4.40 -8.72
C SER A 22 2.92 5.58 -7.77
N CYS A 23 3.17 6.82 -8.19
CA CYS A 23 3.06 8.00 -7.31
C CYS A 23 1.62 8.55 -7.23
N VAL A 24 0.81 8.30 -8.25
CA VAL A 24 -0.53 8.88 -8.39
C VAL A 24 -1.50 8.27 -7.37
N ASP A 25 -1.40 6.97 -7.14
CA ASP A 25 -2.32 6.26 -6.25
C ASP A 25 -2.07 6.62 -4.78
N ASP A 26 -0.80 6.71 -4.36
CA ASP A 26 -0.44 7.10 -3.00
C ASP A 26 -0.86 8.56 -2.67
N GLU A 27 -0.52 9.53 -3.52
CA GLU A 27 -0.88 10.94 -3.28
C GLU A 27 -2.41 11.14 -3.26
N ASN A 28 -3.14 10.44 -4.14
CA ASN A 28 -4.59 10.49 -4.15
C ASN A 28 -5.19 9.85 -2.91
N CYS A 29 -4.68 8.70 -2.47
CA CYS A 29 -5.13 8.04 -1.25
C CYS A 29 -4.84 8.88 0.00
N GLN A 30 -3.69 9.56 0.06
CA GLN A 30 -3.36 10.51 1.13
C GLN A 30 -4.39 11.67 1.18
N LYS A 31 -4.68 12.30 0.03
CA LYS A 31 -5.65 13.39 -0.06
C LYS A 31 -7.06 12.94 0.31
N GLN A 32 -7.52 11.80 -0.21
CA GLN A 32 -8.85 11.26 0.07
C GLN A 32 -9.07 10.97 1.56
N ASN A 33 -8.02 10.56 2.27
CA ASN A 33 -8.10 10.19 3.68
C ASN A 33 -7.58 11.29 4.63
N ASN A 34 -7.23 12.46 4.12
CA ASN A 34 -6.69 13.58 4.89
C ASN A 34 -5.50 13.13 5.79
N ILE A 35 -4.52 12.50 5.15
CA ILE A 35 -3.28 12.04 5.78
C ILE A 35 -2.11 12.67 5.04
N THR A 36 -1.14 13.13 5.81
CA THR A 36 0.15 13.58 5.30
C THR A 36 1.20 12.47 5.38
N ILE A 37 2.20 12.52 4.50
CA ILE A 37 3.36 11.63 4.55
C ILE A 37 4.07 11.64 5.92
N ASN A 38 4.10 12.78 6.61
CA ASN A 38 4.69 12.89 7.95
C ASN A 38 3.90 12.10 8.99
N GLU A 39 2.57 12.07 8.87
CA GLU A 39 1.71 11.28 9.74
C GLU A 39 1.86 9.78 9.47
N LEU A 40 2.01 9.35 8.20
CA LEU A 40 2.31 7.95 7.86
C LEU A 40 3.67 7.54 8.46
N ASN A 41 4.69 8.39 8.29
CA ASN A 41 6.04 8.14 8.81
C ASN A 41 6.14 8.17 10.34
N ALA A 42 5.18 8.80 11.01
CA ALA A 42 5.11 8.83 12.46
C ALA A 42 4.47 7.58 13.06
N ILE A 43 3.86 6.70 12.27
CA ILE A 43 3.26 5.45 12.77
C ILE A 43 4.39 4.55 13.30
N PRO A 44 4.36 4.17 14.60
CA PRO A 44 5.34 3.25 15.16
C PRO A 44 5.36 1.92 14.42
N ARG A 45 6.54 1.30 14.29
CA ARG A 45 6.66 -0.02 13.64
C ARG A 45 5.94 -1.13 14.41
N ASP A 46 5.70 -0.92 15.70
CA ASP A 46 4.99 -1.81 16.62
C ASP A 46 3.51 -1.43 16.80
N ALA A 47 3.01 -0.47 16.00
CA ALA A 47 1.62 -0.02 16.10
C ALA A 47 0.65 -1.17 15.82
N ILE A 48 -0.34 -1.30 16.72
CA ILE A 48 -1.42 -2.27 16.60
C ILE A 48 -2.45 -1.73 15.60
N VAL A 49 -2.72 -2.49 14.55
CA VAL A 49 -3.65 -2.15 13.45
C VAL A 49 -5.02 -1.71 13.96
N GLN A 50 -5.51 -2.36 15.01
CA GLN A 50 -6.83 -2.09 15.58
C GLN A 50 -6.91 -0.69 16.22
N ASP A 51 -5.79 -0.22 16.77
CA ASP A 51 -5.67 1.07 17.47
C ASP A 51 -5.43 2.24 16.51
N LEU A 52 -5.21 1.97 15.22
CA LEU A 52 -5.04 3.03 14.25
C LEU A 52 -6.34 3.81 14.04
N PRO A 53 -6.27 5.14 13.88
CA PRO A 53 -7.42 5.93 13.47
C PRO A 53 -7.97 5.46 12.12
N GLU A 54 -9.30 5.52 11.97
CA GLU A 54 -10.04 5.01 10.80
C GLU A 54 -9.46 5.51 9.46
N ARG A 55 -9.03 6.78 9.40
CA ARG A 55 -8.42 7.37 8.20
C ARG A 55 -7.21 6.58 7.69
N PHE A 56 -6.37 6.05 8.57
CA PHE A 56 -5.18 5.27 8.17
C PHE A 56 -5.58 3.89 7.66
N LYS A 57 -6.61 3.30 8.26
CA LYS A 57 -7.18 2.03 7.79
C LYS A 57 -7.77 2.22 6.39
N CYS A 58 -8.49 3.32 6.16
CA CYS A 58 -9.11 3.63 4.87
C CYS A 58 -8.10 4.04 3.80
N TYR A 59 -6.98 4.64 4.21
CA TYR A 59 -5.83 4.82 3.33
C TYR A 59 -5.31 3.46 2.81
N ALA A 60 -5.14 2.45 3.67
CA ALA A 60 -4.77 1.11 3.22
C ALA A 60 -5.81 0.49 2.28
N LYS A 61 -7.10 0.70 2.53
CA LYS A 61 -8.17 0.28 1.60
C LYS A 61 -8.05 0.95 0.24
N CYS A 62 -7.72 2.24 0.21
CA CYS A 62 -7.48 2.98 -1.02
C CYS A 62 -6.27 2.42 -1.79
N MET A 63 -5.16 2.15 -1.10
CA MET A 63 -3.96 1.55 -1.71
C MET A 63 -4.21 0.15 -2.31
N LEU A 64 -5.14 -0.61 -1.73
CA LEU A 64 -5.51 -1.94 -2.23
C LEU A 64 -6.58 -1.92 -3.33
N GLN A 65 -7.21 -0.77 -3.63
CA GLN A 65 -8.28 -0.64 -4.63
C GLN A 65 -8.02 -1.40 -5.94
N PRO A 66 -6.82 -1.31 -6.55
CA PRO A 66 -6.54 -1.99 -7.82
C PRO A 66 -6.70 -3.51 -7.78
N ILE A 67 -6.65 -4.12 -6.59
CA ILE A 67 -6.71 -5.57 -6.40
C ILE A 67 -7.94 -6.03 -5.59
N LEU A 68 -8.85 -5.11 -5.26
CA LEU A 68 -10.13 -5.47 -4.63
C LEU A 68 -11.10 -5.99 -5.69
N GLY A 69 -11.71 -7.14 -5.41
CA GLY A 69 -12.86 -7.65 -6.14
C GLY A 69 -14.14 -6.86 -5.81
N GLN A 70 -15.22 -7.18 -6.52
CA GLN A 70 -16.52 -6.54 -6.33
C GLN A 70 -17.11 -6.74 -4.92
N ASP A 71 -16.65 -7.76 -4.21
CA ASP A 71 -17.03 -8.04 -2.81
C ASP A 71 -16.24 -7.19 -1.80
N GLY A 72 -15.36 -6.31 -2.26
CA GLY A 72 -14.46 -5.51 -1.43
C GLY A 72 -13.30 -6.31 -0.83
N ARG A 73 -13.13 -7.58 -1.21
CA ARG A 73 -12.03 -8.44 -0.76
C ARG A 73 -10.92 -8.48 -1.79
N ILE A 74 -9.73 -8.87 -1.38
CA ILE A 74 -8.66 -9.07 -2.36
C ILE A 74 -9.05 -10.17 -3.35
N SER A 75 -8.91 -9.88 -4.66
CA SER A 75 -8.89 -10.88 -5.71
C SER A 75 -7.45 -11.26 -6.00
N VAL A 76 -7.15 -12.56 -5.90
CA VAL A 76 -5.81 -13.08 -6.19
C VAL A 76 -5.53 -12.99 -7.68
N GLU A 77 -6.57 -13.11 -8.49
CA GLU A 77 -6.54 -12.99 -9.95
C GLU A 77 -6.21 -11.55 -10.38
N LEU A 78 -6.84 -10.55 -9.75
CA LEU A 78 -6.51 -9.14 -9.99
C LEU A 78 -5.09 -8.84 -9.52
N ALA A 79 -4.73 -9.26 -8.30
CA ALA A 79 -3.39 -9.04 -7.77
C ALA A 79 -2.28 -9.61 -8.67
N ALA A 80 -2.49 -10.81 -9.23
CA ALA A 80 -1.55 -11.43 -10.17
C ALA A 80 -1.34 -10.63 -11.49
N GLN A 81 -2.25 -9.71 -11.80
CA GLN A 81 -2.23 -8.90 -13.02
C GLN A 81 -1.90 -7.43 -12.75
N THR A 82 -1.75 -7.05 -11.47
CA THR A 82 -1.61 -5.66 -11.05
C THR A 82 -0.29 -5.46 -10.33
N PRO A 83 0.73 -4.90 -10.99
CA PRO A 83 1.94 -4.47 -10.32
C PRO A 83 1.62 -3.45 -9.22
N PRO A 84 2.29 -3.47 -8.05
CA PRO A 84 3.38 -4.39 -7.70
C PRO A 84 2.91 -5.63 -6.89
N TRP A 85 1.62 -5.99 -6.98
CA TRP A 85 0.98 -7.05 -6.18
C TRP A 85 1.11 -8.45 -6.80
N ASP A 86 1.76 -8.57 -7.96
CA ASP A 86 1.87 -9.75 -8.80
C ASP A 86 2.83 -10.82 -8.28
N VAL A 87 3.48 -10.57 -7.13
CA VAL A 87 4.67 -11.34 -6.72
C VAL A 87 4.42 -12.51 -5.77
N GLN A 88 3.26 -12.65 -5.12
CA GLN A 88 3.07 -13.69 -4.07
C GLN A 88 1.62 -14.20 -3.94
N PRO A 89 1.08 -14.96 -4.92
CA PRO A 89 -0.31 -15.40 -4.89
C PRO A 89 -0.65 -16.33 -3.72
N LEU A 90 0.31 -17.14 -3.24
CA LEU A 90 0.11 -18.02 -2.08
C LEU A 90 -0.12 -17.21 -0.79
N ARG A 91 0.72 -16.20 -0.57
CA ARG A 91 0.62 -15.31 0.58
C ARG A 91 -0.67 -14.48 0.54
N MET A 92 -1.05 -14.03 -0.65
CA MET A 92 -2.31 -13.34 -0.88
C MET A 92 -3.51 -14.19 -0.46
N LYS A 93 -3.53 -15.47 -0.86
CA LYS A 93 -4.56 -16.44 -0.45
C LYS A 93 -4.58 -16.63 1.06
N GLN A 94 -3.43 -16.80 1.69
CA GLN A 94 -3.32 -16.99 3.15
C GLN A 94 -3.85 -15.77 3.91
N CYS A 95 -3.42 -14.57 3.53
CA CYS A 95 -3.87 -13.33 4.18
C CYS A 95 -5.36 -13.06 3.95
N LYS A 96 -5.88 -13.35 2.75
CA LYS A 96 -7.32 -13.26 2.45
C LYS A 96 -8.13 -14.20 3.35
N TYR A 97 -7.72 -15.46 3.45
CA TYR A 97 -8.39 -16.48 4.24
C TYR A 97 -8.37 -16.14 5.74
N LYS A 98 -7.23 -15.69 6.26
CA LYS A 98 -7.06 -15.33 7.68
C LYS A 98 -8.10 -14.32 8.17
N TYR A 99 -8.51 -13.38 7.32
CA TYR A 99 -9.43 -12.31 7.65
C TYR A 99 -10.79 -12.42 6.94
N GLU A 100 -11.19 -13.63 6.55
CA GLU A 100 -12.47 -13.85 5.86
C GLU A 100 -13.69 -13.46 6.70
N ALA A 101 -13.61 -13.61 8.03
CA ALA A 101 -14.69 -13.25 8.95
C ALA A 101 -14.87 -11.73 9.12
N ILE A 102 -13.89 -10.92 8.69
CA ILE A 102 -13.96 -9.46 8.81
C ILE A 102 -14.81 -8.90 7.68
N ASN A 103 -15.65 -7.91 8.02
CA ASN A 103 -16.45 -7.18 7.05
C ASN A 103 -15.53 -6.41 6.07
N ALA A 104 -15.52 -6.86 4.81
CA ALA A 104 -14.73 -6.27 3.74
C ALA A 104 -15.20 -4.87 3.30
N GLN A 105 -16.42 -4.48 3.68
CA GLN A 105 -16.94 -3.15 3.37
C GLN A 105 -16.31 -2.06 4.24
N ASN A 106 -15.78 -2.41 5.40
CA ASN A 106 -15.08 -1.48 6.28
C ASN A 106 -13.59 -1.43 5.96
N CYS A 107 -12.89 -0.45 6.52
CA CYS A 107 -11.46 -0.26 6.27
C CYS A 107 -10.58 -1.25 7.08
N ASP A 108 -11.12 -1.86 8.12
CA ASP A 108 -10.43 -2.85 8.97
C ASP A 108 -9.90 -4.04 8.18
N TYR A 109 -10.68 -4.59 7.24
CA TYR A 109 -10.24 -5.72 6.42
C TYR A 109 -8.97 -5.39 5.64
N ALA A 110 -8.96 -4.23 4.96
CA ALA A 110 -7.86 -3.83 4.10
C ALA A 110 -6.56 -3.64 4.88
N ILE A 111 -6.60 -2.96 6.03
CA ILE A 111 -5.39 -2.72 6.84
C ILE A 111 -4.86 -4.01 7.47
N MET A 112 -5.73 -4.93 7.89
CA MET A 112 -5.31 -6.22 8.46
C MET A 112 -4.67 -7.12 7.40
N VAL A 113 -5.26 -7.16 6.20
CA VAL A 113 -4.70 -7.91 5.08
C VAL A 113 -3.40 -7.29 4.61
N LEU A 114 -3.32 -5.96 4.46
CA LEU A 114 -2.07 -5.27 4.13
C LEU A 114 -0.97 -5.58 5.16
N GLY A 115 -1.30 -5.51 6.46
CA GLY A 115 -0.40 -5.90 7.54
C GLY A 115 0.13 -7.34 7.40
N CYS A 116 -0.74 -8.29 7.04
CA CYS A 116 -0.33 -9.66 6.76
C CYS A 116 0.57 -9.78 5.52
N LEU A 117 0.32 -9.01 4.46
CA LEU A 117 1.14 -9.00 3.25
C LEU A 117 2.55 -8.45 3.50
N ILE A 118 2.71 -7.50 4.43
CA ILE A 118 4.00 -6.86 4.71
C ILE A 118 4.76 -7.49 5.90
N SER A 119 4.10 -8.26 6.78
CA SER A 119 4.75 -8.84 7.98
C SER A 119 5.81 -9.90 7.65
N LYS A 120 7.10 -9.64 7.93
CA LYS A 120 8.19 -10.58 7.57
C LYS A 120 8.15 -11.92 8.34
N ASN A 121 7.58 -11.94 9.54
CA ASN A 121 7.66 -13.06 10.46
C ASN A 121 6.28 -13.62 10.77
N ASN A 122 5.91 -14.71 10.10
CA ASN A 122 4.76 -15.54 10.41
C ASN A 122 3.39 -14.84 10.21
N PRO A 123 2.51 -15.35 9.33
CA PRO A 123 1.14 -14.84 9.22
C PRO A 123 0.38 -14.86 10.56
N ASP A 124 0.85 -15.57 11.59
CA ASP A 124 0.26 -15.63 12.93
C ASP A 124 0.72 -14.53 13.92
N LEU A 125 1.80 -13.77 13.65
CA LEU A 125 2.22 -12.67 14.54
C LEU A 125 1.42 -11.38 14.25
N ASN A 126 0.23 -11.39 14.82
CA ASN A 126 -0.66 -10.31 15.27
C ASN A 126 -0.28 -8.87 14.95
N HIS A 127 -1.14 -8.25 14.13
CA HIS A 127 -1.58 -6.85 14.26
C HIS A 127 -0.54 -5.74 14.19
N THR A 128 0.72 -6.02 13.90
CA THR A 128 1.78 -5.00 13.89
C THR A 128 2.09 -4.53 12.47
N LEU A 129 2.01 -3.22 12.23
CA LEU A 129 2.31 -2.63 10.91
C LEU A 129 3.79 -2.29 10.72
N TYR A 130 4.42 -2.93 9.74
CA TYR A 130 5.73 -2.52 9.22
C TYR A 130 5.57 -1.37 8.20
N VAL A 131 5.29 -0.16 8.68
CA VAL A 131 4.94 1.02 7.86
C VAL A 131 6.09 1.52 6.96
N LYS A 132 7.35 1.21 7.27
CA LYS A 132 8.51 1.67 6.50
C LYS A 132 8.59 1.18 5.04
N CYS A 133 7.73 0.24 4.62
CA CYS A 133 7.76 -0.30 3.27
C CYS A 133 6.69 0.32 2.34
N TRP A 134 5.94 1.33 2.76
CA TRP A 134 4.90 1.95 1.90
C TRP A 134 5.49 2.77 0.74
N ASP A 135 6.68 3.37 0.91
CA ASP A 135 7.36 4.18 -0.12
C ASP A 135 8.25 3.36 -1.08
N LYS A 136 8.57 2.10 -0.74
CA LYS A 136 9.42 1.25 -1.56
C LYS A 136 8.59 0.12 -2.14
N HIS A 137 8.77 -0.14 -3.43
CA HIS A 137 8.23 -1.34 -4.10
C HIS A 137 8.25 -2.56 -3.15
N PRO A 138 7.21 -3.40 -3.11
CA PRO A 138 7.15 -4.58 -2.23
C PRO A 138 8.29 -5.60 -2.47
N ASN A 139 9.13 -5.38 -3.49
CA ASN A 139 10.33 -6.15 -3.83
C ASN A 139 11.66 -5.56 -3.32
N SER A 140 11.70 -4.39 -2.67
CA SER A 140 12.92 -3.89 -2.02
C SER A 140 13.05 -4.51 -0.63
N GLN A 141 13.47 -5.78 -0.62
CA GLN A 141 13.51 -6.62 0.57
C GLN A 141 14.65 -6.27 1.54
N ASP A 142 15.66 -5.54 1.05
CA ASP A 142 16.95 -5.34 1.71
C ASP A 142 17.00 -4.09 2.62
N ASP A 143 16.02 -3.18 2.53
CA ASP A 143 15.98 -1.95 3.34
C ASP A 143 14.61 -1.72 4.02
N CYS A 144 13.97 -2.83 4.41
CA CYS A 144 12.94 -2.88 5.44
C CYS A 144 13.48 -3.70 6.63
#